data_AF-A0A4D4J6C3-F1
#
_entry.id   AF-A0A4D4J6C3-F1
#
_cell.length_a   1.000
_cell.length_b   1.000
_cell.length_c   1.000
_cell.angle_alpha   90.00
_cell.angle_beta   90.00
_cell.angle_gamma   90.00
#
_symmetry.space_group_name_H-M   'P 1'
#
loop_
_entity.id
_entity.type
_entity.pdbx_description
1 polymer ?
#
loop_
_entity_poly.entity_id
_entity_poly.type
_entity_poly.pdbx_seq_one_letter_code
_entity_poly.pdbx_strand_id
1 'polypeptide(L)'
;MPHLPHRQPCDPSRRRSPALAGLRRGLARLRAFHATQVELHERLLLLNRPWEEEFAHWSYDGHRWHLHGHLPPPPDGRRRSVTPHGWCPASRC
;
A
#
# COMPACT_ATOMS: atom_id res chain seq x y z
N MET A 1 49.86 1.95 37.87
CA MET A 1 48.51 2.52 38.04
C MET A 1 47.58 1.82 37.05
N PRO A 2 46.82 0.77 37.44
CA PRO A 2 45.91 0.11 36.51
C PRO A 2 44.58 0.89 36.45
N HIS A 3 44.10 1.15 35.24
CA HIS A 3 42.82 1.80 34.98
C HIS A 3 41.66 0.81 35.23
N LEU A 4 40.71 1.20 36.08
CA LEU A 4 39.45 0.48 36.29
C LEU A 4 38.51 0.68 35.09
N PRO A 5 37.80 -0.36 34.61
CA PRO A 5 36.80 -0.19 33.56
C PRO A 5 35.52 0.42 34.14
N HIS A 6 35.04 1.50 33.50
CA HIS A 6 33.74 2.09 33.77
C HIS A 6 32.63 1.08 33.46
N ARG A 7 31.95 0.58 34.51
CA ARG A 7 30.66 -0.11 34.36
C ARG A 7 29.61 0.90 33.91
N GLN A 8 29.10 0.74 32.69
CA GLN A 8 27.88 1.43 32.27
C GLN A 8 26.69 0.94 33.10
N PRO A 9 25.77 1.83 33.53
CA PRO A 9 24.51 1.40 34.13
C PRO A 9 23.64 0.74 33.06
N CYS A 10 23.13 -0.46 33.34
CA CYS A 10 22.04 -1.05 32.57
C CYS A 10 20.82 -0.14 32.68
N ASP A 11 20.38 0.45 31.55
CA ASP A 11 19.13 1.21 31.47
C ASP A 11 17.93 0.23 31.56
N PRO A 12 17.13 0.26 32.64
CA PRO A 12 15.99 -0.64 32.82
C PRO A 12 14.74 -0.21 32.03
N SER A 13 14.76 0.95 31.36
CA SER A 13 13.57 1.58 30.78
C SER A 13 13.21 1.06 29.38
N ARG A 14 14.07 0.27 28.72
CA ARG A 14 13.80 -0.24 27.37
C ARG A 14 12.93 -1.51 27.36
N ARG A 15 11.92 -1.60 28.23
CA ARG A 15 10.87 -2.62 28.12
C ARG A 15 9.88 -2.18 27.04
N ARG A 16 10.14 -2.55 25.79
CA ARG A 16 9.10 -2.52 24.75
C ARG A 16 7.97 -3.44 25.18
N SER A 17 6.84 -2.89 25.61
CA SER A 17 5.69 -3.68 26.06
C SER A 17 5.18 -4.59 24.93
N PRO A 18 5.19 -5.92 25.10
CA PRO A 18 4.77 -6.87 24.07
C PRO A 18 3.30 -6.68 23.66
N ALA A 19 2.46 -6.16 24.57
CA ALA A 19 1.06 -5.82 24.31
C ALA A 19 0.89 -4.74 23.22
N LEU A 20 1.69 -3.66 23.27
CA LEU A 20 1.68 -2.61 22.25
C LEU A 20 2.17 -3.14 20.89
N ALA A 21 3.13 -4.06 20.88
CA ALA A 21 3.57 -4.72 19.66
C ALA A 21 2.47 -5.61 19.05
N GLY A 22 1.69 -6.32 19.88
CA GLY A 22 0.51 -7.08 19.46
C GLY A 22 -0.55 -6.19 18.81
N LEU A 23 -0.92 -5.09 19.46
CA LEU A 23 -1.91 -4.13 18.95
C LEU A 23 -1.47 -3.51 17.61
N ARG A 24 -0.20 -3.09 17.51
CA ARG A 24 0.36 -2.52 16.27
C ARG A 24 0.31 -3.52 15.10
N ARG A 25 0.61 -4.79 15.36
CA ARG A 25 0.49 -5.86 14.36
C ARG A 25 -0.96 -6.10 13.95
N GLY A 26 -1.90 -6.08 14.90
CA GLY A 26 -3.33 -6.18 14.62
C GLY A 26 -3.83 -5.04 13.74
N LEU A 27 -3.50 -3.79 14.08
CA LEU A 27 -3.82 -2.60 13.29
C LEU A 27 -3.23 -2.66 11.88
N ALA A 28 -1.97 -3.11 11.73
CA ALA A 28 -1.35 -3.28 10.42
C ALA A 28 -2.11 -4.29 9.55
N ARG A 29 -2.53 -5.43 10.14
CA ARG A 29 -3.34 -6.44 9.44
C ARG A 29 -4.72 -5.92 9.04
N LEU A 30 -5.39 -5.19 9.94
CA LEU A 30 -6.68 -4.60 9.63
C LEU A 30 -6.58 -3.57 8.49
N ARG A 31 -5.53 -2.74 8.50
CA ARG A 31 -5.26 -1.79 7.41
C ARG A 31 -5.00 -2.49 6.08
N ALA A 32 -4.19 -3.56 6.10
CA ALA A 32 -3.94 -4.35 4.90
C ALA A 32 -5.24 -4.98 4.35
N PHE A 33 -6.03 -5.59 5.23
CA PHE A 33 -7.34 -6.16 4.86
C PHE A 33 -8.28 -5.09 4.28
N HIS A 34 -8.39 -3.94 4.93
CA HIS A 34 -9.21 -2.83 4.45
C HIS A 34 -8.75 -2.32 3.08
N ALA A 35 -7.44 -2.18 2.86
CA ALA A 35 -6.89 -1.81 1.56
C ALA A 35 -7.28 -2.82 0.47
N THR A 36 -7.22 -4.13 0.76
CA THR A 36 -7.68 -5.17 -0.16
C THR A 36 -9.18 -5.05 -0.46
N GLN A 37 -10.03 -4.77 0.53
CA GLN A 37 -11.47 -4.62 0.31
C GLN A 37 -11.80 -3.39 -0.55
N VAL A 38 -11.12 -2.27 -0.31
CA VAL A 38 -11.24 -1.06 -1.14
C VAL A 38 -10.86 -1.36 -2.59
N GLU A 39 -9.70 -1.99 -2.80
CA GLU A 39 -9.22 -2.37 -4.13
C GLU A 39 -10.21 -3.29 -4.87
N LEU A 40 -10.78 -4.30 -4.18
CA LEU A 40 -11.79 -5.18 -4.77
C LEU A 40 -13.08 -4.43 -5.12
N HIS A 41 -13.54 -3.54 -4.25
CA HIS A 41 -14.73 -2.73 -4.49
C HIS A 41 -14.54 -1.81 -5.69
N GLU A 42 -13.39 -1.17 -5.80
CA GLU A 42 -13.07 -0.28 -6.92
C GLU A 42 -12.98 -1.05 -8.24
N ARG A 43 -12.38 -2.26 -8.24
CA ARG A 43 -12.41 -3.18 -9.39
C ARG A 43 -13.83 -3.52 -9.82
N LEU A 44 -14.75 -3.77 -8.89
CA LEU A 44 -16.16 -4.03 -9.21
C LEU A 44 -16.86 -2.80 -9.81
N LEU A 45 -16.57 -1.59 -9.31
CA LEU A 45 -17.14 -0.36 -9.87
C LEU A 45 -16.64 -0.07 -11.29
N LEU A 46 -15.47 -0.57 -11.66
CA LEU A 46 -14.88 -0.40 -13.00
C LEU A 46 -15.47 -1.36 -14.03
N LEU A 47 -15.90 -2.56 -13.62
CA LEU A 47 -16.68 -3.45 -14.50
C LEU A 47 -17.97 -2.78 -15.01
N ASN A 48 -18.51 -1.84 -14.23
CA ASN A 48 -19.68 -1.05 -14.63
C ASN A 48 -19.34 0.18 -15.50
N ARG A 49 -18.05 0.45 -15.72
CA ARG A 49 -17.55 1.65 -16.44
C ARG A 49 -16.39 1.27 -17.38
N PRO A 50 -16.62 0.38 -18.37
CA PRO A 50 -15.56 -0.14 -19.24
C PRO A 50 -14.84 0.94 -20.06
N TRP A 51 -15.52 2.05 -20.40
CA TRP A 51 -14.93 3.18 -21.12
C TRP A 51 -13.79 3.88 -20.37
N GLU A 52 -13.65 3.65 -19.06
CA GLU A 52 -12.52 4.22 -18.31
C GLU A 52 -11.17 3.67 -18.79
N GLU A 53 -11.16 2.53 -19.50
CA GLU A 53 -9.92 1.85 -20.00
C GLU A 53 -9.25 2.63 -21.11
N GLU A 54 -10.03 3.48 -21.77
CA GLU A 54 -9.56 4.31 -22.84
C GLU A 54 -8.71 5.47 -22.31
N PHE A 55 -8.92 5.92 -21.06
CA PHE A 55 -8.13 7.00 -20.46
C PHE A 55 -6.75 6.53 -20.00
N ALA A 56 -5.72 7.34 -20.26
CA ALA A 56 -4.33 7.04 -19.94
C ALA A 56 -4.14 6.80 -18.44
N HIS A 57 -3.58 5.64 -18.07
CA HIS A 57 -3.40 5.21 -16.69
C HIS A 57 -2.22 4.25 -16.53
N TRP A 58 -1.59 4.28 -15.35
CA TRP A 58 -0.51 3.37 -15.01
C TRP A 58 -1.02 2.12 -14.30
N SER A 59 -0.40 0.98 -14.58
CA SER A 59 -0.62 -0.32 -13.93
C SER A 59 0.71 -1.00 -13.64
N TYR A 60 0.77 -1.82 -12.60
CA TYR A 60 1.91 -2.66 -12.25
C TYR A 60 1.50 -4.13 -12.36
N ASP A 61 2.19 -4.88 -13.21
CA ASP A 61 1.89 -6.29 -13.51
C ASP A 61 2.55 -7.28 -12.52
N GLY A 62 3.19 -6.78 -11.45
CA GLY A 62 4.01 -7.58 -10.55
C GLY A 62 5.52 -7.44 -10.79
N HIS A 63 5.93 -6.98 -11.98
CA HIS A 63 7.33 -6.81 -12.37
C HIS A 63 7.67 -5.40 -12.83
N ARG A 64 6.80 -4.75 -13.61
CA ARG A 64 7.05 -3.44 -14.19
C ARG A 64 5.77 -2.61 -14.29
N TRP A 65 5.98 -1.30 -14.35
CA TRP A 65 4.92 -0.34 -14.60
C TRP A 65 4.64 -0.23 -16.10
N HIS A 66 3.36 -0.23 -16.46
CA HIS A 66 2.84 -0.10 -17.82
C HIS A 66 1.88 1.07 -17.91
N LEU A 67 1.97 1.81 -19.01
CA LEU A 67 0.98 2.82 -19.37
C LEU A 67 -0.05 2.17 -20.30
N HIS A 68 -1.31 2.24 -19.92
CA HIS A 68 -2.47 1.78 -20.68
C HIS A 68 -3.38 2.97 -20.99
N GLY A 69 -4.34 2.76 -21.90
CA GLY A 69 -5.21 3.83 -22.39
C GLY A 69 -4.50 4.75 -23.40
N HIS A 70 -5.30 5.47 -24.18
CA HIS A 70 -4.83 6.32 -25.28
C HIS A 70 -5.48 7.71 -25.28
N LEU A 71 -6.60 7.88 -24.57
CA LEU A 71 -7.24 9.16 -24.33
C LEU A 71 -6.53 9.89 -23.18
N PRO A 72 -6.46 11.23 -23.22
CA PRO A 72 -5.95 11.99 -22.09
C PRO A 72 -6.82 11.76 -20.84
N PRO A 73 -6.24 11.81 -19.62
CA PRO A 73 -7.02 11.65 -18.40
C PRO A 73 -8.14 12.71 -18.35
N PRO A 74 -9.31 12.38 -17.74
CA PRO A 74 -10.42 13.32 -17.68
C PRO A 74 -10.02 14.62 -16.97
N PRO A 75 -10.58 15.77 -17.37
CA PRO A 75 -10.27 17.07 -16.76
C PRO A 75 -10.82 17.23 -15.33
N ASP A 76 -11.53 16.21 -14.82
CA ASP A 76 -12.10 16.19 -13.47
C ASP A 76 -11.04 16.11 -12.36
N GLY A 77 -9.76 15.92 -12.72
CA GLY A 77 -8.64 15.82 -11.80
C GLY A 77 -8.69 14.60 -10.89
N ARG A 78 -9.66 13.70 -11.09
CA ARG A 78 -9.81 12.47 -10.31
C ARG A 78 -8.75 11.49 -10.77
N ARG A 79 -7.82 11.16 -9.87
CA ARG A 79 -6.90 10.03 -10.08
C ARG A 79 -7.71 8.74 -10.08
N ARG A 80 -7.94 8.15 -11.26
CA ARG A 80 -8.61 6.85 -11.42
C ARG A 80 -7.67 5.67 -11.17
N SER A 81 -6.41 5.91 -10.80
CA SER A 81 -5.52 4.89 -10.25
C SER A 81 -5.89 4.66 -8.78
N VAL A 82 -6.79 3.70 -8.58
CA VAL A 82 -7.44 3.42 -7.31
C VAL A 82 -6.64 2.49 -6.39
N THR A 83 -5.65 1.76 -6.92
CA THR A 83 -4.83 0.83 -6.13
C THR A 83 -3.36 1.27 -6.04
N PRO A 84 -2.60 0.81 -5.00
CA PRO A 84 -1.16 1.04 -4.88
C PRO A 84 -0.34 0.56 -6.09
N HIS A 85 -0.85 -0.41 -6.84
CA HIS A 85 -0.21 -1.01 -8.02
C HIS A 85 -0.76 -0.44 -9.32
N GLY A 86 -1.44 0.70 -9.28
CA GLY A 86 -2.12 1.23 -10.47
C GLY A 86 -3.31 0.36 -10.88
N TRP A 87 -3.78 0.52 -12.10
CA TRP A 87 -5.05 -0.04 -12.56
C TRP A 87 -4.89 -0.85 -13.85
N CYS A 88 -5.37 -2.09 -13.91
CA CYS A 88 -5.52 -2.82 -15.17
C CYS A 88 -6.58 -3.92 -15.00
N PRO A 89 -7.68 -3.95 -15.79
CA PRO A 89 -8.66 -5.03 -15.75
C PRO A 89 -8.11 -6.33 -16.34
N ALA A 90 -7.11 -6.23 -17.22
CA ALA A 90 -6.37 -7.36 -17.76
C ALA A 90 -5.27 -7.89 -16.82
N SER A 91 -5.15 -7.40 -15.58
CA SER A 91 -4.32 -8.02 -14.53
C SER A 91 -4.92 -9.35 -14.05
N ARG A 92 -5.11 -10.28 -14.99
CA ARG A 92 -5.28 -11.71 -14.79
C ARG A 92 -4.03 -12.39 -15.36
N CYS A 93 -2.88 -12.17 -14.75
CA CYS A 93 -1.66 -12.96 -14.93
C CYS A 93 -0.90 -12.95 -13.61
#